data_AF-A0A3B6VA47-F1
#
_entry.id   AF-A0A3B6VA47-F1
#
_cell.length_a   1.000
_cell.length_b   1.000
_cell.length_c   1.000
_cell.angle_alpha   90.00
_cell.angle_beta   90.00
_cell.angle_gamma   90.00
#
_symmetry.space_group_name_H-M   'P 1'
#
loop_
_entity.id
_entity.type
_entity.pdbx_description
1 polymer ?
#
loop_
_entity_poly.entity_id
_entity_poly.type
_entity_poly.pdbx_seq_one_letter_code
_entity_poly.pdbx_strand_id
1 'polypeptide(L)'
;MKKGTIRPIPIMLLLNIVTCGIYYIYWIYQTSVEIKMCSEREDLNPTLEILLGIITCGLYFKYWYYKYGKIVYKELPAKAGMNNTEDKTIILVVIDIIIALMWWGGMIFRGLLLVISYESYTSDEALITSFIYIIPSGLIYAVNISSLIMQDKLNNIWKHIQ
;
A
#
# COMPACT_ATOMS: atom_id res chain seq x y z
N MET A 1 -16.73 1.94 -20.18
CA MET A 1 -16.10 2.03 -18.83
C MET A 1 -16.92 1.24 -17.81
N LYS A 2 -16.31 0.22 -17.19
CA LYS A 2 -16.95 -0.49 -16.08
C LYS A 2 -16.68 0.26 -14.77
N LYS A 3 -17.73 0.55 -14.01
CA LYS A 3 -17.63 1.21 -12.70
C LYS A 3 -16.97 0.31 -11.66
N GLY A 4 -16.01 0.85 -10.91
CA GLY A 4 -15.41 0.20 -9.76
C GLY A 4 -16.27 0.29 -8.49
N THR A 5 -15.83 -0.37 -7.42
CA THR A 5 -16.58 -0.42 -6.16
C THR A 5 -16.29 0.81 -5.30
N ILE A 6 -17.33 1.48 -4.82
CA ILE A 6 -17.18 2.58 -3.85
C ILE A 6 -16.91 1.97 -2.47
N ARG A 7 -15.79 2.34 -1.87
CA ARG A 7 -15.32 1.80 -0.59
C ARG A 7 -15.22 2.89 0.47
N PRO A 8 -15.95 2.82 1.59
CA PRO A 8 -15.82 3.80 2.66
C PRO A 8 -14.45 3.68 3.34
N ILE A 9 -13.72 4.80 3.39
CA ILE A 9 -12.36 4.91 3.92
C ILE A 9 -12.23 4.38 5.37
N PRO A 10 -13.16 4.67 6.30
CA PRO A 10 -13.06 4.16 7.68
C PRO A 10 -13.10 2.62 7.76
N ILE A 11 -13.90 1.97 6.90
CA ILE A 11 -14.00 0.51 6.86
C ILE A 11 -12.70 -0.10 6.32
N MET A 12 -12.11 0.51 5.29
CA MET A 12 -10.82 0.08 4.75
C MET A 12 -9.73 0.14 5.82
N LEU A 13 -9.68 1.23 6.58
CA LEU A 13 -8.74 1.40 7.68
C LEU A 13 -8.95 0.33 8.77
N LEU A 14 -10.20 0.11 9.17
CA LEU A 14 -10.55 -0.89 10.19
C LEU A 14 -10.15 -2.30 9.76
N LEU A 15 -10.50 -2.71 8.53
CA LEU A 15 -10.16 -4.02 7.99
C LEU A 15 -8.65 -4.25 7.96
N ASN A 16 -7.89 -3.20 7.65
CA ASN A 16 -6.44 -3.29 7.62
C ASN A 16 -5.83 -3.53 9.01
N ILE A 17 -6.38 -2.88 10.04
CA ILE A 17 -5.97 -3.09 11.43
C ILE A 17 -6.37 -4.51 11.89
N VAL A 18 -7.60 -4.93 11.63
CA VAL A 18 -8.13 -6.24 12.05
C VAL A 18 -7.39 -7.40 11.40
N THR A 19 -6.91 -7.23 10.17
CA THR A 19 -6.18 -8.27 9.42
C THR A 19 -4.67 -8.17 9.57
N CYS A 20 -4.17 -7.34 10.49
CA CYS A 20 -2.74 -7.10 10.68
C CYS A 20 -2.01 -6.78 9.36
N GLY A 21 -2.60 -5.92 8.52
CA GLY A 21 -1.98 -5.50 7.27
C GLY A 21 -2.12 -6.46 6.09
N ILE A 22 -2.66 -7.66 6.26
CA ILE A 22 -2.85 -8.61 5.14
C ILE A 22 -3.87 -8.08 4.14
N TYR A 23 -4.92 -7.40 4.63
CA TYR A 23 -5.94 -6.78 3.77
C TYR A 23 -5.36 -5.79 2.78
N TYR A 24 -4.25 -5.12 3.10
CA TYR A 24 -3.57 -4.20 2.19
C TYR A 24 -3.23 -4.85 0.85
N ILE A 25 -2.72 -6.09 0.85
CA ILE A 25 -2.33 -6.80 -0.37
C ILE A 25 -3.56 -7.08 -1.24
N TYR A 26 -4.64 -7.58 -0.62
CA TYR A 26 -5.92 -7.78 -1.29
C TYR A 26 -6.48 -6.47 -1.86
N TRP A 27 -6.35 -5.38 -1.12
CA TRP A 27 -6.85 -4.07 -1.54
C TRP A 27 -6.10 -3.52 -2.75
N ILE A 28 -4.76 -3.62 -2.78
CA ILE A 28 -3.95 -3.26 -3.95
C ILE A 28 -4.38 -4.08 -5.17
N TYR A 29 -4.56 -5.39 -5.01
CA TYR A 29 -5.00 -6.28 -6.09
C TYR A 29 -6.33 -5.84 -6.67
N GLN A 30 -7.33 -5.66 -5.80
CA GLN A 30 -8.67 -5.29 -6.22
C GLN A 30 -8.70 -3.91 -6.89
N THR A 31 -7.90 -2.97 -6.38
CA THR A 31 -7.74 -1.63 -6.96
C THR A 31 -7.12 -1.70 -8.36
N SER A 32 -6.07 -2.51 -8.55
CA SER A 32 -5.47 -2.76 -9.86
C SER A 32 -6.49 -3.33 -10.86
N VAL A 33 -7.31 -4.29 -10.44
CA VAL A 33 -8.34 -4.90 -11.28
C VAL A 33 -9.37 -3.87 -11.74
N GLU A 34 -9.86 -3.04 -10.83
CA GLU A 34 -10.86 -2.01 -11.15
C GLU A 34 -10.30 -0.94 -12.09
N ILE A 35 -9.07 -0.51 -11.84
CA ILE A 35 -8.40 0.47 -12.71
C ILE A 35 -8.16 -0.15 -14.09
N LYS A 36 -7.74 -1.42 -14.18
CA LYS A 36 -7.62 -2.12 -15.45
C LYS A 36 -8.94 -2.17 -16.22
N MET A 37 -10.02 -2.57 -15.56
CA MET A 37 -11.35 -2.67 -16.18
C MET A 37 -11.89 -1.31 -16.63
N CYS A 38 -11.58 -0.24 -15.90
CA CYS A 38 -12.07 1.10 -16.22
C CYS A 38 -11.21 1.80 -17.28
N SER A 39 -9.89 1.67 -17.20
CA SER A 39 -8.94 2.23 -18.17
C SER A 39 -8.94 1.47 -19.49
N GLU A 40 -9.52 0.25 -19.56
CA GLU A 40 -9.53 -0.62 -20.75
C GLU A 40 -8.10 -0.88 -21.27
N ARG A 41 -7.16 -1.00 -20.34
CA ARG A 41 -5.72 -1.19 -20.60
C ARG A 41 -5.35 -2.66 -20.50
N GLU A 42 -4.74 -3.20 -21.55
CA GLU A 42 -4.26 -4.59 -21.54
C GLU A 42 -2.88 -4.74 -20.88
N ASP A 43 -2.10 -3.66 -20.82
CA ASP A 43 -0.75 -3.61 -20.25
C ASP A 43 -0.70 -3.72 -18.71
N LEU A 44 -1.86 -3.63 -18.06
CA LEU A 44 -1.98 -3.80 -16.61
C LEU A 44 -2.15 -5.27 -16.25
N ASN A 45 -1.32 -5.77 -15.34
CA ASN A 45 -1.43 -7.15 -14.83
C ASN A 45 -1.47 -7.13 -13.28
N PRO A 46 -2.68 -7.07 -12.69
CA PRO A 46 -2.85 -7.00 -11.24
C PRO A 46 -2.15 -8.14 -10.48
N THR A 47 -2.18 -9.36 -11.03
CA THR A 47 -1.56 -10.53 -10.41
C THR A 47 -0.04 -10.42 -10.38
N LEU A 48 0.57 -10.05 -11.51
CA LEU A 48 2.03 -9.86 -11.57
C LEU A 48 2.49 -8.72 -10.67
N GLU A 49 1.72 -7.66 -10.54
CA GLU A 49 2.08 -6.52 -9.70
C GLU A 49 2.09 -6.86 -8.22
N ILE A 50 1.14 -7.67 -7.74
CA ILE A 50 1.16 -8.19 -6.38
C ILE A 50 2.34 -9.13 -6.17
N LEU A 51 2.59 -10.03 -7.13
CA LEU A 51 3.71 -10.95 -7.05
C LEU A 51 5.04 -10.20 -6.95
N LEU A 52 5.25 -9.18 -7.77
CA LEU A 52 6.42 -8.30 -7.71
C LEU A 52 6.46 -7.51 -6.39
N GLY A 53 5.31 -7.03 -5.92
CA GLY A 53 5.15 -6.42 -4.60
C GLY A 53 5.69 -7.28 -3.47
N ILE A 54 5.31 -8.55 -3.44
CA ILE A 54 5.73 -9.51 -2.39
C ILE A 54 7.20 -9.89 -2.56
N ILE A 55 7.64 -10.26 -3.77
CA ILE A 55 9.02 -10.71 -4.05
C ILE A 55 10.04 -9.60 -3.72
N THR A 56 9.68 -8.34 -3.95
CA THR A 56 10.55 -7.19 -3.66
C THR A 56 10.38 -6.63 -2.24
N CYS A 57 9.74 -7.38 -1.33
CA CYS A 57 9.48 -6.97 0.05
C CYS A 57 8.77 -5.60 0.14
N GLY A 58 7.83 -5.36 -0.77
CA GLY A 58 7.04 -4.14 -0.85
C GLY A 58 7.71 -2.98 -1.56
N LEU A 59 8.93 -3.11 -2.11
CA LEU A 59 9.57 -2.05 -2.90
C LEU A 59 8.78 -1.74 -4.17
N TYR A 60 8.28 -2.77 -4.87
CA TYR A 60 7.52 -2.59 -6.10
C TYR A 60 6.19 -1.85 -5.86
N PHE A 61 5.61 -1.89 -4.65
CA PHE A 61 4.41 -1.10 -4.34
C PHE A 61 4.64 0.43 -4.47
N LYS A 62 5.88 0.92 -4.31
CA LYS A 62 6.23 2.34 -4.54
C LYS A 62 6.09 2.69 -6.01
N TYR A 63 6.62 1.84 -6.86
CA TYR A 63 6.48 1.95 -8.31
C TYR A 63 5.01 1.80 -8.73
N TRP A 64 4.27 0.91 -8.08
CA TRP A 64 2.84 0.75 -8.30
C TRP A 64 2.08 2.05 -8.03
N TYR A 65 2.34 2.75 -6.91
CA TYR A 65 1.73 4.06 -6.63
C TYR A 65 2.04 5.09 -7.71
N TYR A 66 3.25 5.08 -8.26
CA TYR A 66 3.59 5.96 -9.37
C TYR A 66 2.79 5.63 -10.64
N LYS A 67 2.80 4.36 -11.04
CA LYS A 67 2.13 3.88 -12.26
C LYS A 67 0.62 4.08 -12.18
N TYR A 68 -0.02 3.58 -11.11
CA TYR A 68 -1.47 3.68 -10.92
C TYR A 68 -1.91 5.08 -10.55
N GLY A 69 -1.12 5.83 -9.78
CA GLY A 69 -1.40 7.23 -9.49
C GLY A 69 -1.55 8.05 -10.76
N LYS A 70 -0.65 7.89 -11.74
CA LYS A 70 -0.79 8.58 -13.04
C LYS A 70 -2.10 8.24 -13.74
N ILE A 71 -2.49 6.98 -13.73
CA ILE A 71 -3.73 6.52 -14.36
C ILE A 71 -4.95 7.12 -13.63
N VAL A 72 -4.95 7.09 -12.30
CA VAL A 72 -6.05 7.59 -11.46
C VAL A 72 -6.19 9.12 -11.50
N TYR A 73 -5.08 9.86 -11.58
CA TYR A 73 -5.11 11.33 -11.59
C TYR A 73 -5.15 11.94 -13.00
N LYS A 74 -4.75 11.22 -14.06
CA LYS A 74 -4.74 11.78 -15.43
C LYS A 74 -5.75 11.11 -16.35
N GLU A 75 -5.66 9.79 -16.47
CA GLU A 75 -6.41 9.05 -17.49
C GLU A 75 -7.88 8.85 -17.10
N LEU A 76 -8.14 8.37 -15.88
CA LEU A 76 -9.49 8.07 -15.42
C LEU A 76 -10.39 9.31 -15.32
N PRO A 77 -9.95 10.47 -14.80
CA PRO A 77 -10.79 11.66 -14.74
C PRO A 77 -11.11 12.19 -16.14
N ALA A 78 -10.14 12.16 -17.06
CA ALA A 78 -10.35 12.56 -18.45
C ALA A 78 -11.40 11.66 -19.14
N LYS A 79 -11.32 10.34 -18.95
CA LYS A 79 -12.32 9.39 -19.44
C LYS A 79 -13.69 9.57 -18.80
N ALA A 80 -13.75 9.96 -17.53
CA ALA A 80 -14.99 10.24 -16.80
C ALA A 80 -15.57 11.63 -17.09
N GLY A 81 -14.99 12.42 -18.00
CA GLY A 81 -15.47 13.78 -18.32
C GLY A 81 -15.23 14.81 -17.21
N MET A 82 -14.30 14.53 -16.30
CA MET A 82 -13.97 15.40 -15.17
C MET A 82 -12.81 16.33 -15.53
N ASN A 83 -12.96 17.63 -15.25
CA ASN A 83 -11.83 18.57 -15.29
C ASN A 83 -10.94 18.36 -14.06
N ASN A 84 -9.90 17.54 -14.21
CA ASN A 84 -8.94 17.29 -13.13
C ASN A 84 -7.60 18.00 -13.38
N THR A 85 -7.32 19.02 -12.57
CA THR A 85 -6.04 19.75 -12.56
C THR A 85 -5.09 19.23 -11.48
N GLU A 86 -5.59 18.44 -10.52
CA GLU A 86 -4.78 17.91 -9.42
C GLU A 86 -4.04 16.62 -9.83
N ASP A 87 -2.72 16.58 -9.61
CA ASP A 87 -1.89 15.39 -9.70
C ASP A 87 -1.17 15.15 -8.36
N LYS A 88 -1.67 14.20 -7.56
CA LYS A 88 -1.06 13.81 -6.27
C LYS A 88 -0.16 12.59 -6.39
N THR A 89 0.14 12.12 -7.60
CA THR A 89 0.90 10.88 -7.81
C THR A 89 2.25 10.89 -7.09
N ILE A 90 3.01 11.98 -7.19
CA ILE A 90 4.32 12.09 -6.53
C ILE A 90 4.16 12.09 -5.00
N ILE A 91 3.12 12.75 -4.48
CA ILE A 91 2.83 12.77 -3.05
C ILE A 91 2.56 11.34 -2.54
N LEU A 92 1.78 10.54 -3.28
CA LEU A 92 1.52 9.14 -2.92
C LEU A 92 2.82 8.33 -2.80
N VAL A 93 3.74 8.51 -3.75
CA VAL A 93 5.03 7.82 -3.77
C VAL A 93 5.93 8.28 -2.63
N VAL A 94 6.02 9.59 -2.39
CA VAL A 94 6.87 10.16 -1.33
C VAL A 94 6.39 9.71 0.05
N ILE A 95 5.08 9.74 0.31
CA ILE A 95 4.51 9.24 1.56
C ILE A 95 4.86 7.76 1.76
N ASP A 96 4.70 6.93 0.72
CA ASP A 96 4.99 5.50 0.80
C ASP A 96 6.48 5.21 1.02
N ILE A 97 7.38 6.01 0.43
CA ILE A 97 8.82 5.91 0.65
C ILE A 97 9.19 6.31 2.09
N ILE A 98 8.65 7.41 2.60
CA ILE A 98 8.91 7.86 3.98
C ILE A 98 8.47 6.78 4.96
N ILE A 99 7.27 6.23 4.77
CA ILE A 99 6.77 5.11 5.55
C ILE A 99 7.74 3.94 5.43
N ALA A 100 8.12 3.49 4.23
CA ALA A 100 9.06 2.38 4.08
C ALA A 100 10.41 2.60 4.78
N LEU A 101 10.98 3.81 4.72
CA LEU A 101 12.23 4.16 5.38
C LEU A 101 12.13 4.12 6.91
N MET A 102 11.03 4.63 7.48
CA MET A 102 10.78 4.55 8.92
C MET A 102 10.78 3.09 9.40
N TRP A 103 10.27 2.18 8.58
CA TRP A 103 10.14 0.77 8.94
C TRP A 103 11.42 -0.02 8.75
N TRP A 104 12.04 0.11 7.57
CA TRP A 104 13.33 -0.53 7.30
C TRP A 104 14.38 -0.03 8.28
N GLY A 105 14.38 1.27 8.57
CA GLY A 105 15.22 1.85 9.62
C GLY A 105 14.94 1.27 11.01
N GLY A 106 13.66 1.10 11.39
CA GLY A 106 13.28 0.49 12.65
C GLY A 106 13.70 -0.98 12.77
N MET A 107 13.55 -1.77 11.71
CA MET A 107 14.01 -3.17 11.67
C MET A 107 15.52 -3.27 11.79
N ILE A 108 16.27 -2.45 11.05
CA ILE A 108 17.74 -2.41 11.12
C ILE A 108 18.18 -2.02 12.54
N PHE A 109 17.59 -0.97 13.11
CA PHE A 109 17.91 -0.52 14.47
C PHE A 109 17.64 -1.60 15.53
N ARG A 110 16.50 -2.28 15.47
CA ARG A 110 16.18 -3.39 16.38
C ARG A 110 17.10 -4.59 16.20
N GLY A 111 17.46 -4.91 14.96
CA GLY A 111 18.46 -5.95 14.66
C GLY A 111 19.82 -5.63 15.27
N LEU A 112 20.28 -4.38 15.15
CA LEU A 112 21.53 -3.92 15.76
C LEU A 112 21.48 -3.99 17.30
N LEU A 113 20.37 -3.56 17.91
CA LEU A 113 20.17 -3.69 19.36
C LEU A 113 20.21 -5.16 19.80
N LEU A 114 19.60 -6.06 19.05
CA LEU A 114 19.63 -7.50 19.35
C LEU A 114 21.07 -8.03 19.34
N VAL A 115 21.88 -7.65 18.35
CA VAL A 115 23.29 -8.07 18.25
C VAL A 115 24.10 -7.56 19.44
N ILE A 116 23.93 -6.29 19.82
CA ILE A 116 24.67 -5.70 20.95
C ILE A 116 24.27 -6.36 22.28
N SER A 117 22.98 -6.63 22.45
CA SER A 117 22.48 -7.23 23.70
C SER A 117 22.58 -8.75 23.71
N TYR A 118 23.07 -9.41 22.65
CA TYR A 118 23.04 -10.87 22.50
C TYR A 118 23.69 -11.60 23.69
N GLU A 119 24.87 -11.19 24.12
CA GLU A 119 25.58 -11.81 25.25
C GLU A 119 24.92 -11.53 26.62
N SER A 120 24.09 -10.49 26.71
CA SER A 120 23.34 -10.15 27.93
C SER A 120 22.03 -10.93 28.09
N TYR A 121 21.61 -11.68 27.05
CA TYR A 121 20.42 -12.52 27.12
C TYR A 121 20.70 -13.77 27.96
N THR A 122 20.06 -13.81 29.13
CA THR A 122 20.21 -14.89 30.11
C THR A 122 19.14 -15.97 30.01
N SER A 123 18.08 -15.74 29.21
CA SER A 123 16.97 -16.69 29.01
C SER A 123 16.49 -16.74 27.56
N ASP A 124 16.07 -17.93 27.12
CA ASP A 124 15.49 -18.16 25.80
C ASP A 124 14.21 -17.32 25.58
N GLU A 125 13.44 -17.06 26.63
CA GLU A 125 12.23 -16.21 26.56
C GLU A 125 12.55 -14.77 26.13
N ALA A 126 13.66 -14.23 26.62
CA ALA A 126 14.07 -12.88 26.31
C ALA A 126 14.58 -12.80 24.85
N LEU A 127 15.30 -13.82 24.37
CA LEU A 127 15.65 -13.95 22.95
C LEU A 127 14.40 -14.03 22.07
N ILE A 128 13.45 -14.91 22.38
CA ILE A 128 12.19 -15.06 21.64
C ILE A 128 11.43 -13.74 21.59
N THR A 129 11.35 -13.02 22.73
CA THR A 129 10.69 -11.71 22.82
C THR A 129 11.33 -10.70 21.86
N SER A 130 12.66 -10.68 21.76
CA SER A 130 13.37 -9.78 20.85
C SER A 130 13.06 -10.05 19.37
N PHE A 131 12.96 -11.33 18.96
CA PHE A 131 12.54 -11.73 17.62
C PHE A 131 11.07 -11.36 17.35
N ILE A 132 10.19 -11.54 18.34
CA ILE A 132 8.78 -11.11 18.31
C ILE A 132 8.65 -9.58 18.27
N TYR A 133 9.67 -8.78 18.53
CA TYR A 133 9.58 -7.33 18.30
C TYR A 133 10.12 -6.89 16.93
N ILE A 134 10.84 -7.77 16.23
CA ILE A 134 11.35 -7.54 14.87
C ILE A 134 10.25 -7.85 13.84
N ILE A 135 9.57 -9.00 13.97
CA ILE A 135 8.62 -9.53 12.97
C ILE A 135 7.26 -8.76 12.92
N PRO A 136 6.56 -8.48 14.03
CA PRO A 136 5.20 -7.94 14.04
C PRO A 136 5.11 -6.43 13.79
N SER A 137 6.23 -5.72 13.95
CA SER A 137 6.27 -4.29 13.57
C SER A 137 6.08 -4.10 12.06
N GLY A 138 6.26 -5.15 11.23
CA GLY A 138 6.08 -5.18 9.77
C GLY A 138 4.64 -5.34 9.25
N LEU A 139 3.71 -5.85 10.07
CA LEU A 139 2.35 -6.19 9.64
C LEU A 139 1.30 -5.20 10.20
N ILE A 140 1.48 -4.72 11.43
CA ILE A 140 0.51 -3.85 12.11
C ILE A 140 0.42 -2.44 11.52
N TYR A 141 1.47 -1.93 10.86
CA TYR A 141 1.50 -0.53 10.40
C TYR A 141 1.13 -0.34 8.93
N ALA A 142 0.59 -1.36 8.24
CA ALA A 142 0.28 -1.30 6.81
C ALA A 142 -0.88 -0.34 6.45
N VAL A 143 -1.24 0.62 7.32
CA VAL A 143 -2.07 1.78 6.98
C VAL A 143 -1.29 2.64 6.00
N ASN A 144 -1.33 2.25 4.74
CA ASN A 144 -0.76 3.03 3.69
C ASN A 144 -1.69 4.20 3.39
N ILE A 145 -1.39 5.35 3.98
CA ILE A 145 -2.09 6.61 3.77
C ILE A 145 -2.23 6.88 2.25
N SER A 146 -1.24 6.49 1.45
CA SER A 146 -1.28 6.60 -0.01
C SER A 146 -2.43 5.80 -0.64
N SER A 147 -2.72 4.58 -0.15
CA SER A 147 -3.91 3.83 -0.62
C SER A 147 -5.22 4.49 -0.23
N LEU A 148 -5.31 5.09 0.97
CA LEU A 148 -6.52 5.79 1.41
C LEU A 148 -6.79 7.03 0.53
N ILE A 149 -5.75 7.84 0.27
CA ILE A 149 -5.85 9.01 -0.61
C ILE A 149 -6.26 8.58 -2.02
N MET A 150 -5.65 7.52 -2.55
CA MET A 150 -5.96 7.06 -3.88
C MET A 150 -7.38 6.47 -3.98
N GLN A 151 -7.84 5.75 -2.96
CA GLN A 151 -9.21 5.23 -2.91
C GLN A 151 -10.25 6.33 -2.77
N ASP A 152 -9.95 7.42 -2.05
CA ASP A 152 -10.84 8.58 -2.00
C ASP A 152 -11.02 9.22 -3.39
N LYS A 153 -9.90 9.39 -4.12
CA LYS A 153 -9.94 9.87 -5.51
C LYS A 153 -10.73 8.93 -6.42
N LEU A 154 -10.50 7.62 -6.32
CA LEU A 154 -11.24 6.61 -7.06
C LEU A 154 -12.74 6.65 -6.76
N ASN A 155 -13.13 6.74 -5.49
CA ASN A 155 -14.52 6.86 -5.09
C ASN A 155 -15.19 8.09 -5.71
N ASN A 156 -14.47 9.21 -5.81
CA ASN A 156 -14.97 10.40 -6.49
C ASN A 156 -15.19 10.14 -7.99
N ILE A 157 -14.23 9.51 -8.66
CA ILE A 157 -14.34 9.13 -10.08
C ILE A 157 -15.51 8.17 -10.30
N TRP A 158 -15.67 7.14 -9.47
CA TRP A 158 -16.75 6.16 -9.57
C TRP A 158 -18.15 6.75 -9.40
N LYS A 159 -18.27 7.88 -8.70
CA LYS A 159 -19.55 8.59 -8.58
C LYS A 159 -19.95 9.32 -9.87
N HIS A 160 -18.98 9.70 -10.70
CA HIS A 160 -19.21 10.41 -11.97
C HIS A 160 -19.44 9.46 -13.15
N ILE A 161 -18.93 8.23 -13.06
CA ILE A 161 -19.18 7.21 -14.07
C ILE A 161 -20.59 6.64 -13.85
N GLN A 162 -21.48 6.87 -14.83
CA GLN A 162 -22.83 6.29 -14.90
C GLN A 162 -22.78 4.83 -15.33
#